data_AF-A0A7J8QWQ5-F1
#
_entry.id   AF-A0A7J8QWQ5-F1
#
_cell.length_a   1.000
_cell.length_b   1.000
_cell.length_c   1.000
_cell.angle_alpha   90.00
_cell.angle_beta   90.00
_cell.angle_gamma   90.00
#
_symmetry.space_group_name_H-M   'P 1'
#
loop_
_entity.id
_entity.type
_entity.pdbx_description
1 polymer ?
#
loop_
_entity_poly.entity_id
_entity_poly.type
_entity_poly.pdbx_seq_one_letter_code
_entity_poly.pdbx_strand_id
1 'polypeptide(L)'
;VVGAVAKLIAKEGKSAKLKLPSEEVRLISKNCLATVEQVGNVRVNQKSLGRAESKCWLGKCPVVRRVVMNPVDHPHGGGEGSAPIGRKKTRNPLGLSCTWKKK
;
A
#
# COMPACT_ATOMS: atom_id res chain seq x y z
N VAL A 1 -8.19 -8.58 3.50
CA VAL A 1 -6.94 -9.09 2.88
C VAL A 1 -7.10 -10.58 2.68
N VAL A 2 -6.82 -11.06 1.48
CA VAL A 2 -6.94 -12.48 1.13
C VAL A 2 -5.67 -13.21 1.55
N GLY A 3 -5.75 -14.41 2.11
CA GLY A 3 -4.58 -15.13 2.62
C GLY A 3 -3.95 -14.54 3.88
N ALA A 4 -4.58 -13.57 4.53
CA ALA A 4 -4.05 -12.97 5.76
C ALA A 4 -4.00 -14.00 6.90
N VAL A 5 -2.89 -14.01 7.63
CA VAL A 5 -2.66 -14.80 8.82
C VAL A 5 -1.84 -13.98 9.82
N ALA A 6 -2.15 -14.11 11.10
CA ALA A 6 -1.34 -13.58 12.19
C ALA A 6 -0.90 -14.73 13.08
N LYS A 7 0.34 -14.70 13.56
CA LYS A 7 0.89 -15.75 14.42
C LYS A 7 0.95 -15.26 15.85
N LEU A 8 0.48 -16.07 16.79
CA LEU A 8 0.63 -15.79 18.22
C LEU A 8 2.00 -16.25 18.70
N ILE A 9 2.80 -15.31 19.22
CA ILE A 9 4.16 -15.59 19.69
C ILE A 9 4.13 -15.95 21.18
N ALA A 10 3.53 -15.08 21.99
CA ALA A 10 3.54 -15.22 23.44
C ALA A 10 2.29 -14.60 24.07
N LYS A 11 1.90 -15.12 25.23
CA LYS A 11 0.82 -14.59 26.07
C LYS A 11 1.41 -14.23 27.42
N GLU A 12 1.34 -12.97 27.82
CA GLU A 12 1.98 -12.46 29.03
C GLU A 12 1.02 -11.55 29.80
N GLY A 13 0.76 -11.83 31.08
CA GLY A 13 -0.13 -11.01 31.91
C GLY A 13 -1.54 -10.82 31.32
N LYS A 14 -1.92 -9.58 30.99
CA LYS A 14 -3.21 -9.22 30.38
C LYS A 14 -3.15 -9.09 28.84
N SER A 15 -1.98 -9.30 28.23
CA SER A 15 -1.73 -9.03 26.82
C SER A 15 -1.14 -10.23 26.08
N ALA A 16 -1.26 -10.25 24.76
CA ALA A 16 -0.70 -11.24 23.86
C ALA A 16 0.13 -10.55 22.76
N LYS A 17 1.30 -11.10 22.46
CA LYS A 17 2.20 -10.66 21.38
C LYS A 17 1.82 -11.41 20.10
N LEU A 18 1.38 -10.67 19.08
CA LEU A 18 1.00 -11.18 17.77
C LEU A 18 1.96 -10.67 16.70
N LYS A 19 2.46 -11.57 15.84
CA LYS A 19 3.15 -11.21 14.58
C LYS A 19 2.09 -11.04 13.49
N LEU A 20 1.98 -9.82 12.98
CA LEU A 20 1.06 -9.46 11.91
C LEU A 20 1.56 -9.91 10.53
N PRO A 21 0.69 -9.94 9.50
CA PRO A 21 1.12 -10.21 8.12
C PRO A 21 2.08 -9.15 7.55
N SER A 22 2.15 -7.97 8.18
CA SER A 22 3.17 -6.94 7.89
C SER A 22 4.54 -7.23 8.54
N GLU A 23 4.68 -8.38 9.18
CA GLU A 23 5.81 -8.79 10.04
C GLU A 23 6.02 -7.98 11.31
N GLU A 24 5.23 -6.92 11.52
CA GLU A 24 5.25 -6.14 12.75
C GLU A 24 4.71 -6.98 13.93
N VAL A 25 5.37 -6.86 15.09
CA VAL A 25 4.91 -7.49 16.34
C VAL A 25 4.12 -6.47 17.14
N ARG A 26 2.86 -6.77 17.44
CA ARG A 26 1.97 -5.92 18.24
C ARG A 26 1.46 -6.62 19.48
N LEU A 27 1.24 -5.84 20.54
CA LEU A 27 0.59 -6.27 21.77
C LEU A 27 -0.92 -6.02 21.67
N ILE A 28 -1.71 -7.05 21.92
CA ILE A 28 -3.18 -7.01 21.89
C ILE A 28 -3.72 -7.60 23.21
N SER A 29 -4.89 -7.15 23.68
CA SER A 29 -5.51 -7.69 24.89
C SER A 29 -5.86 -9.18 24.74
N LYS A 30 -5.71 -9.95 25.83
CA LYS A 30 -6.06 -11.38 25.84
C LYS A 30 -7.56 -11.66 25.66
N ASN A 31 -8.41 -10.68 25.97
CA ASN A 31 -9.87 -10.83 25.90
C ASN A 31 -10.42 -10.61 24.48
N CYS A 32 -9.57 -10.32 23.48
CA CYS A 32 -10.00 -10.14 22.11
C CYS A 32 -10.35 -11.49 21.45
N LEU A 33 -11.45 -11.53 20.71
CA LEU A 33 -11.86 -12.69 19.91
C LEU A 33 -11.01 -12.79 18.64
N ALA A 34 -10.69 -14.03 18.24
CA ALA A 34 -9.99 -14.33 17.00
C ALA A 34 -10.41 -15.70 16.46
N THR A 35 -10.38 -15.85 15.13
CA THR A 35 -10.63 -17.11 14.45
C THR A 35 -9.31 -17.83 14.16
N VAL A 36 -9.26 -19.15 14.37
CA VAL A 36 -8.04 -19.97 14.26
C VAL A 36 -7.87 -20.49 12.83
N GLU A 37 -7.81 -19.61 11.84
CA GLU A 37 -7.62 -20.02 10.44
C GLU A 37 -6.94 -18.93 9.61
N GLN A 38 -6.41 -19.32 8.44
CA GLN A 38 -5.99 -18.38 7.42
C GLN A 38 -7.20 -17.98 6.57
N VAL A 39 -7.27 -16.70 6.17
CA VAL A 39 -8.30 -16.27 5.21
C VAL A 39 -8.11 -17.00 3.87
N GLY A 40 -9.15 -17.68 3.37
CA GLY A 40 -9.11 -18.46 2.13
C GLY A 40 -8.82 -17.64 0.86
N ASN A 41 -8.86 -18.28 -0.32
CA ASN A 41 -8.60 -17.69 -1.64
C ASN A 41 -7.15 -17.18 -1.86
N VAL A 42 -6.14 -17.84 -1.29
CA VAL A 42 -4.71 -17.44 -1.32
C VAL A 42 -4.18 -17.14 -2.73
N ARG A 43 -4.76 -17.75 -3.78
CA ARG A 43 -4.34 -17.60 -5.19
C ARG A 43 -4.90 -16.36 -5.91
N VAL A 44 -5.61 -15.46 -5.22
CA VAL A 44 -6.21 -14.27 -5.87
C VAL A 44 -5.17 -13.41 -6.60
N ASN A 45 -3.95 -13.30 -6.07
CA ASN A 45 -2.86 -12.51 -6.65
C ASN A 45 -2.21 -13.15 -7.89
N GLN A 46 -2.49 -14.43 -8.18
CA GLN A 46 -1.98 -15.10 -9.37
C GLN A 46 -2.77 -14.72 -10.64
N LYS A 47 -3.95 -14.12 -10.48
CA LYS A 47 -4.79 -13.71 -11.61
C LYS A 47 -4.31 -12.37 -12.17
N SER A 48 -4.02 -12.33 -13.47
CA SER A 48 -3.80 -11.08 -14.19
C SER A 48 -5.12 -10.50 -14.66
N LEU A 49 -5.29 -9.17 -14.61
CA LEU A 49 -6.52 -8.53 -15.05
C LEU A 49 -6.66 -8.49 -16.59
N GLY A 50 -5.56 -8.71 -17.34
CA GLY A 50 -5.54 -8.90 -18.80
C GLY A 50 -5.89 -7.68 -19.66
N ARG A 51 -6.96 -6.96 -19.32
CA ARG A 51 -7.50 -5.80 -20.04
C ARG A 51 -7.64 -4.59 -19.12
N ALA A 52 -7.62 -3.40 -19.70
CA ALA A 52 -7.86 -2.15 -18.97
C ALA A 52 -9.29 -2.09 -18.41
N GLU A 53 -10.27 -2.57 -19.17
CA GLU A 53 -11.68 -2.60 -18.77
C GLU A 53 -11.93 -3.39 -17.48
N SER A 54 -11.21 -4.50 -17.28
CA SER A 54 -11.31 -5.29 -16.05
C SER A 54 -10.87 -4.52 -14.80
N LYS A 55 -10.02 -3.49 -14.93
CA LYS A 55 -9.74 -2.54 -13.83
C LYS A 55 -10.90 -1.56 -13.62
N CYS A 56 -11.55 -1.13 -14.69
CA CYS A 56 -12.72 -0.26 -14.62
C CYS A 56 -13.91 -0.95 -13.94
N TRP A 57 -14.12 -2.26 -14.17
CA TRP A 57 -15.13 -3.05 -13.45
C TRP A 57 -14.91 -3.10 -11.93
N LEU A 58 -13.66 -2.91 -11.48
CA LEU A 58 -13.32 -2.78 -10.05
C LEU A 58 -13.51 -1.34 -9.51
N GLY A 59 -14.12 -0.45 -10.29
CA GLY A 59 -14.32 0.97 -9.94
C GLY A 59 -13.03 1.80 -9.95
N LYS A 60 -11.96 1.31 -10.58
CA LYS A 60 -10.67 2.03 -10.63
C LYS A 60 -10.52 2.78 -11.95
N CYS A 61 -10.55 4.10 -11.86
CA CYS A 61 -10.29 4.98 -12.99
C CYS A 61 -8.80 4.98 -13.39
N PRO A 62 -8.49 5.29 -14.67
CA PRO A 62 -7.12 5.50 -15.10
C PRO A 62 -6.45 6.64 -14.33
N VAL A 63 -5.17 6.48 -14.00
CA VAL A 63 -4.37 7.48 -13.28
C VAL A 63 -3.31 8.05 -14.21
N VAL A 64 -3.25 9.37 -14.31
CA VAL A 64 -2.29 10.09 -15.16
C VAL A 64 -0.93 10.20 -14.47
N ARG A 65 0.16 10.04 -15.23
CA ARG A 65 1.52 10.23 -14.72
C ARG A 65 1.78 11.70 -14.41
N ARG A 66 2.32 11.94 -13.22
CA ARG A 66 2.62 13.28 -12.67
C ARG A 66 3.55 14.16 -13.49
N VAL A 67 4.44 13.55 -14.28
CA VAL A 67 5.42 14.25 -15.14
C VAL A 67 4.75 14.87 -16.36
N VAL A 68 3.61 14.31 -16.81
CA VAL A 68 2.89 14.77 -18.00
C VAL A 68 1.97 15.95 -17.70
N MET A 69 1.76 16.24 -16.41
CA MET A 69 0.87 17.32 -15.96
C MET A 69 1.54 18.69 -16.16
N ASN A 70 0.76 19.77 -16.07
CA ASN A 70 1.33 21.12 -16.08
C ASN A 70 2.04 21.44 -14.75
N PRO A 71 2.98 22.40 -14.71
CA PRO A 71 3.65 22.82 -13.48
C PRO A 71 2.70 23.27 -12.36
N VAL A 72 1.53 23.80 -12.71
CA VAL A 72 0.47 24.23 -11.77
C VAL A 72 -0.21 23.04 -11.09
N ASP A 73 -0.39 21.93 -11.80
CA ASP A 73 -1.13 20.76 -11.33
C ASP A 73 -0.26 19.80 -10.52
N HIS A 74 1.03 19.74 -10.83
CA HIS A 74 1.96 18.86 -10.12
C HIS A 74 3.37 19.44 -10.02
N PRO A 75 4.09 19.28 -8.89
CA PRO A 75 5.49 19.70 -8.73
C PRO A 75 6.51 19.10 -9.71
N HIS A 76 6.10 18.12 -10.53
CA HIS A 76 6.93 17.45 -11.54
C HIS A 76 6.47 17.76 -12.97
N GLY A 77 5.43 18.59 -13.10
CA GLY A 77 4.84 18.91 -14.38
C GLY A 77 5.67 19.92 -15.17
N GLY A 78 5.50 19.87 -16.49
CA GLY A 78 6.17 20.74 -17.46
C GLY A 78 7.57 20.29 -17.89
N GLY A 79 8.19 21.14 -18.70
CA GLY A 79 9.44 20.87 -19.42
C GLY A 79 9.21 20.68 -20.92
N GLU A 80 10.26 20.87 -21.72
CA GLU A 80 10.21 20.65 -23.16
C GLU A 80 10.29 19.15 -23.46
N GLY A 81 9.25 18.60 -24.09
CA GLY A 81 9.17 17.17 -24.39
C GLY A 81 9.06 16.27 -23.14
N SER A 82 9.83 15.19 -23.10
CA SER A 82 9.84 14.26 -21.96
C SER A 82 10.85 14.72 -20.91
N ALA A 83 10.37 15.33 -19.83
CA ALA A 83 11.22 15.86 -18.77
C ALA A 83 11.57 14.81 -17.69
N PRO A 84 12.82 14.80 -17.17
CA PRO A 84 13.13 14.12 -15.93
C PRO A 84 12.53 14.87 -14.72
N ILE A 85 12.46 14.23 -13.56
CA ILE A 85 11.83 14.80 -12.34
C ILE A 85 12.44 16.15 -11.90
N GLY A 86 13.70 16.43 -12.24
CA GLY A 86 14.36 17.73 -12.00
C GLY A 86 14.52 18.15 -10.53
N ARG A 87 14.17 17.27 -9.57
CA ARG A 87 14.21 17.55 -8.13
C ARG A 87 14.96 16.45 -7.37
N LYS A 88 15.67 16.83 -6.30
CA LYS A 88 16.41 15.90 -5.42
C LYS A 88 15.54 14.79 -4.79
N LYS A 89 14.25 15.06 -4.59
CA LYS A 89 13.27 14.09 -4.07
C LYS A 89 11.99 14.17 -4.88
N THR A 90 11.39 13.02 -5.17
CA THR A 90 10.05 12.94 -5.74
C THR A 90 9.02 13.48 -4.75
N ARG A 91 8.06 14.26 -5.25
CA ARG A 91 7.00 14.88 -4.47
C ARG A 91 5.61 14.33 -4.82
N ASN A 92 4.69 14.44 -3.86
CA ASN A 92 3.27 14.24 -4.09
C ASN A 92 2.65 15.53 -4.67
N PRO A 93 1.37 15.52 -5.09
CA PRO A 93 0.71 16.72 -5.61
C PRO A 93 0.77 17.90 -4.63
N LEU A 94 0.76 17.60 -3.32
CA LEU A 94 0.85 18.58 -2.23
C LEU A 94 2.29 19.04 -1.93
N GLY A 95 3.30 18.61 -2.68
CA GLY A 95 4.69 19.02 -2.50
C GLY A 95 5.50 18.29 -1.41
N LEU A 96 4.92 17.33 -0.70
CA LEU A 96 5.59 16.48 0.30
C LEU A 96 6.43 15.38 -0.36
N SER A 97 7.53 14.97 0.27
CA SER A 97 8.41 13.91 -0.28
C SER A 97 7.72 12.54 -0.28
N CYS A 98 7.70 11.88 -1.44
CA CYS A 98 7.22 10.50 -1.60
C CYS A 98 8.30 9.44 -1.32
N THR A 99 9.57 9.86 -1.20
CA THR A 99 10.64 8.94 -0.80
C THR A 99 10.60 8.72 0.70
N TRP A 100 10.58 7.47 1.11
CA TRP A 100 10.63 7.09 2.51
C TRP A 100 11.98 7.53 3.12
N LYS A 101 11.94 8.44 4.08
CA LYS A 101 12.96 8.59 5.12
C LYS A 101 12.22 8.48 6.45
N LYS A 102 12.40 7.35 7.17
CA LYS A 102 12.15 7.36 8.61
C LYS A 102 13.18 8.32 9.21
N LYS A 103 12.71 9.30 9.97
CA LYS A 103 13.57 10.10 10.84
C LYS A 103 13.89 9.28 12.08
#